data_AF-A0A2D8GKU1-F1
#
_entry.id   AF-A0A2D8GKU1-F1
#
_cell.length_a   1.000
_cell.length_b   1.000
_cell.length_c   1.000
_cell.angle_alpha   90.00
_cell.angle_beta   90.00
_cell.angle_gamma   90.00
#
_symmetry.space_group_name_H-M   'P 1'
#
loop_
_entity.id
_entity.type
_entity.pdbx_description
1 polymer ?
#
loop_
_entity_poly.entity_id
_entity_poly.type
_entity_poly.pdbx_seq_one_letter_code
_entity_poly.pdbx_strand_id
1 'polypeptide(L)'
;MKTLTRLNSIILLVSAIALNLEADEIFSVQDIRIEGLQRVSAGTVFGSLPINIGDQVDESILRASTRALFRTGYFADVLLSRENNILVITLAERP
;
A
#
# COMPACT_ATOMS: atom_id res chain seq x y z
N MET A 1 53.77 -8.07 9.74
CA MET A 1 52.98 -6.82 9.75
C MET A 1 52.21 -6.49 8.45
N LYS A 2 52.44 -7.17 7.30
CA LYS A 2 51.68 -6.91 6.04
C LYS A 2 50.40 -7.76 5.87
N THR A 3 50.25 -8.82 6.65
CA THR A 3 49.07 -9.71 6.63
C THR A 3 47.92 -9.17 7.49
N LEU A 4 48.22 -8.45 8.57
CA LEU A 4 47.24 -7.85 9.47
C LEU A 4 46.46 -6.70 8.80
N THR A 5 47.10 -5.93 7.93
CA THR A 5 46.48 -4.84 7.16
C THR A 5 45.56 -5.35 6.03
N ARG A 6 45.81 -6.55 5.49
CA ARG A 6 44.90 -7.19 4.51
C ARG A 6 43.64 -7.77 5.14
N LEU A 7 43.71 -8.15 6.41
CA LEU A 7 42.55 -8.65 7.16
C LEU A 7 41.60 -7.52 7.56
N ASN A 8 42.15 -6.36 7.96
CA ASN A 8 41.35 -5.15 8.25
C ASN A 8 40.61 -4.62 7.01
N SER A 9 41.14 -4.82 5.80
CA SER A 9 40.50 -4.31 4.57
C SER A 9 39.32 -5.19 4.11
N ILE A 10 39.30 -6.47 4.46
CA ILE A 10 38.17 -7.36 4.17
C ILE A 10 37.00 -7.09 5.14
N ILE A 11 37.29 -6.79 6.40
CA ILE A 11 36.29 -6.45 7.42
C ILE A 11 35.61 -5.10 7.09
N LEU A 12 36.34 -4.15 6.50
CA LEU A 12 35.78 -2.85 6.10
C LEU A 12 34.83 -2.95 4.88
N LEU A 13 35.03 -3.94 3.99
CA LEU A 13 34.22 -4.11 2.79
C LEU A 13 32.84 -4.75 3.10
N VAL A 14 32.75 -5.57 4.15
CA VAL A 14 31.51 -6.24 4.57
C VAL A 14 30.56 -5.30 5.32
N SER A 15 31.07 -4.23 5.93
CA SER A 15 30.27 -3.27 6.70
C SER A 15 29.43 -2.30 5.85
N ALA A 16 29.60 -2.26 4.53
CA ALA A 16 28.99 -1.24 3.67
C ALA A 16 27.67 -1.67 3.00
N ILE A 17 27.12 -2.85 3.32
CA ILE A 17 25.76 -3.20 2.89
C ILE A 17 24.79 -2.51 3.84
N ALA A 18 24.54 -1.22 3.59
CA ALA A 18 23.39 -0.53 4.13
C ALA A 18 22.15 -1.17 3.49
N LEU A 19 21.51 -2.09 4.20
CA LEU A 19 20.17 -2.53 3.87
C LEU A 19 19.26 -1.31 4.03
N ASN A 20 18.88 -0.69 2.91
CA ASN A 20 17.80 0.30 2.92
C ASN A 20 16.52 -0.48 3.22
N LEU A 21 16.13 -0.54 4.49
CA LEU A 21 14.77 -0.92 4.85
C LEU A 21 13.88 0.29 4.53
N GLU A 22 13.28 0.27 3.35
CA GLU A 22 12.13 1.13 3.05
C GLU A 22 11.02 0.68 4.01
N ALA A 23 10.76 1.50 5.03
CA ALA A 23 9.60 1.30 5.87
C ALA A 23 8.37 1.68 5.05
N ASP A 24 7.39 0.77 4.95
CA ASP A 24 6.09 1.09 4.35
C ASP A 24 5.54 2.34 5.03
N GLU A 25 5.21 3.35 4.24
CA GLU A 25 4.66 4.60 4.77
C GLU A 25 3.26 4.33 5.33
N ILE A 26 3.14 4.30 6.65
CA ILE A 26 1.87 4.18 7.35
C ILE A 26 1.19 5.55 7.35
N PHE A 27 -0.09 5.59 6.94
CA PHE A 27 -0.90 6.80 7.07
C PHE A 27 -2.24 6.54 7.76
N SER A 28 -2.74 7.56 8.46
CA SER A 28 -4.05 7.52 9.09
C SER A 28 -5.12 8.00 8.11
N VAL A 29 -6.15 7.17 7.91
CA VAL A 29 -7.31 7.48 7.05
C VAL A 29 -8.26 8.37 7.85
N GLN A 30 -8.44 9.63 7.43
CA GLN A 30 -9.42 10.55 8.03
C GLN A 30 -10.72 10.61 7.23
N ASP A 31 -10.68 10.26 5.95
CA ASP A 31 -11.85 10.22 5.07
C ASP A 31 -11.63 9.21 3.94
N ILE A 32 -12.72 8.74 3.34
CA ILE A 32 -12.71 7.82 2.20
C ILE A 32 -13.59 8.41 1.09
N ARG A 33 -12.97 8.73 -0.05
CA ARG A 33 -13.66 9.22 -1.24
C ARG A 33 -13.75 8.11 -2.28
N ILE A 34 -14.96 7.86 -2.79
CA ILE A 34 -15.19 6.87 -3.84
C ILE A 34 -15.59 7.57 -5.13
N GLU A 35 -14.97 7.18 -6.24
CA GLU A 35 -15.19 7.75 -7.57
C GLU A 35 -15.50 6.64 -8.59
N GLY A 36 -16.29 6.99 -9.62
CA GLY A 36 -16.55 6.10 -10.76
C GLY A 36 -17.70 5.10 -10.60
N LEU A 37 -18.42 5.12 -9.48
CA LEU A 37 -19.64 4.34 -9.30
C LEU A 37 -20.76 4.81 -10.24
N GLN A 38 -21.50 3.85 -10.79
CA GLN A 38 -22.65 4.07 -11.66
C GLN A 38 -23.84 3.23 -11.21
N ARG A 39 -23.68 1.90 -11.13
CA ARG A 39 -24.75 0.95 -10.78
C ARG A 39 -24.50 0.32 -9.41
N VAL A 40 -23.25 0.16 -9.02
CA VAL A 40 -22.87 -0.42 -7.72
C VAL A 40 -23.00 0.65 -6.64
N SER A 41 -23.58 0.27 -5.50
CA SER A 41 -23.72 1.20 -4.37
C SER A 41 -22.40 1.39 -3.62
N ALA A 42 -22.20 2.57 -3.03
CA ALA A 42 -21.07 2.80 -2.12
C ALA A 42 -21.06 1.82 -0.94
N GLY A 43 -22.24 1.42 -0.44
CA GLY A 43 -22.36 0.42 0.64
C GLY A 43 -21.76 -0.94 0.28
N THR A 44 -21.84 -1.34 -1.00
CA THR A 44 -21.21 -2.57 -1.50
C THR A 44 -19.68 -2.47 -1.45
N VAL A 45 -19.13 -1.31 -1.79
CA VAL A 45 -17.69 -1.02 -1.70
C VAL A 45 -17.23 -1.08 -0.24
N PHE A 46 -17.89 -0.35 0.65
CA PHE A 46 -17.56 -0.35 2.08
C PHE A 46 -17.69 -1.73 2.71
N GLY A 47 -18.70 -2.52 2.34
CA GLY A 47 -18.85 -3.90 2.83
C GLY A 47 -17.74 -4.86 2.37
N SER A 48 -16.99 -4.49 1.34
CA SER A 48 -15.89 -5.30 0.78
C SER A 48 -14.50 -4.72 1.09
N LEU A 49 -14.43 -3.51 1.64
CA LEU A 49 -13.20 -2.78 1.90
C LEU A 49 -12.73 -3.02 3.34
N PRO A 50 -11.57 -3.66 3.58
CA PRO A 50 -11.04 -3.89 4.93
C PRO A 50 -10.30 -2.66 5.48
N ILE A 51 -10.86 -1.46 5.26
CA ILE A 51 -10.32 -0.17 5.74
C ILE A 51 -11.49 0.69 6.22
N ASN A 52 -11.35 1.25 7.42
CA ASN A 52 -12.28 2.19 8.00
C ASN A 52 -11.61 3.55 8.24
N ILE A 53 -12.43 4.58 8.43
CA ILE A 53 -11.97 5.88 8.90
C ILE A 53 -11.38 5.71 10.31
N GLY A 54 -10.18 6.26 10.52
CA GLY A 54 -9.39 6.15 11.73
C GLY A 54 -8.29 5.09 11.65
N ASP A 55 -8.33 4.19 10.66
CA ASP A 55 -7.34 3.13 10.53
C ASP A 55 -5.97 3.67 10.13
N GLN A 56 -4.93 2.97 10.58
CA GLN A 56 -3.58 3.13 10.07
C GLN A 56 -3.37 2.12 8.94
N VAL A 57 -3.07 2.63 7.75
CA VAL A 57 -2.99 1.86 6.51
C VAL A 57 -1.58 1.94 5.97
N ASP A 58 -1.03 0.78 5.65
CA ASP A 58 0.22 0.60 4.91
C ASP A 58 -0.04 0.06 3.51
N GLU A 59 1.00 -0.09 2.70
CA GLU A 59 0.87 -0.59 1.33
C GLU A 59 0.33 -2.03 1.28
N SER A 60 0.62 -2.83 2.31
CA SER A 60 0.11 -4.21 2.42
C SER A 60 -1.42 -4.26 2.52
N ILE A 61 -2.01 -3.38 3.32
CA ILE A 61 -3.45 -3.24 3.52
C ILE A 61 -4.11 -2.66 2.26
N LEU A 62 -3.46 -1.70 1.58
CA LEU A 62 -3.95 -1.19 0.29
C LEU A 62 -4.03 -2.31 -0.75
N ARG A 63 -2.96 -3.12 -0.91
CA ARG A 63 -2.97 -4.26 -1.84
C ARG A 63 -4.03 -5.30 -1.49
N ALA A 64 -4.27 -5.55 -0.20
CA ALA A 64 -5.33 -6.45 0.25
C ALA A 64 -6.72 -5.91 -0.09
N SER A 65 -6.93 -4.61 0.08
CA SER A 65 -8.15 -3.89 -0.26
C SER A 65 -8.46 -3.93 -1.75
N THR A 66 -7.47 -3.66 -2.60
CA THR A 66 -7.61 -3.79 -4.07
C THR A 66 -8.06 -5.19 -4.45
N ARG A 67 -7.43 -6.24 -3.90
CA ARG A 67 -7.83 -7.65 -4.16
C ARG A 67 -9.24 -7.97 -3.67
N ALA A 68 -9.63 -7.46 -2.51
CA ALA A 68 -10.97 -7.68 -1.96
C ALA A 68 -12.05 -7.06 -2.87
N LEU A 69 -11.81 -5.85 -3.38
CA LEU A 69 -12.69 -5.18 -4.32
C LEU A 69 -12.77 -5.92 -5.68
N PHE A 70 -11.64 -6.37 -6.25
CA PHE A 70 -11.67 -7.18 -7.47
C PHE A 70 -12.44 -8.50 -7.30
N ARG A 71 -12.32 -9.15 -6.15
CA ARG A 71 -13.02 -10.40 -5.84
C ARG A 71 -14.55 -10.27 -5.84
N THR A 72 -15.09 -9.06 -5.69
CA THR A 72 -16.54 -8.83 -5.81
C THR A 72 -17.05 -9.11 -7.23
N GLY A 73 -16.18 -9.04 -8.23
CA GLY A 73 -16.52 -9.23 -9.64
C GLY A 73 -17.23 -8.03 -10.28
N TYR A 74 -17.47 -6.94 -9.55
CA TYR A 74 -18.17 -5.77 -10.09
C TYR A 74 -17.30 -4.81 -10.89
N PHE A 75 -15.99 -4.82 -10.64
CA PHE A 75 -15.07 -3.81 -11.18
C PHE A 75 -14.10 -4.41 -12.19
N ALA A 76 -13.91 -3.71 -13.31
CA ALA A 76 -12.88 -3.98 -14.30
C ALA A 76 -11.54 -3.38 -13.90
N ASP A 77 -11.55 -2.28 -13.13
CA ASP A 77 -10.35 -1.62 -12.62
C ASP A 77 -10.60 -1.02 -11.22
N VAL A 78 -9.56 -1.01 -10.39
CA VAL A 78 -9.57 -0.55 -8.99
C VAL A 78 -8.24 0.15 -8.69
N LEU A 79 -8.28 1.46 -8.52
CA LEU A 79 -7.13 2.28 -8.15
C LEU A 79 -7.33 2.88 -6.75
N LEU A 80 -6.37 2.64 -5.87
CA LEU A 80 -6.32 3.26 -4.53
C LEU A 80 -5.19 4.27 -4.53
N SER A 81 -5.50 5.49 -4.11
CA SER A 81 -4.52 6.57 -3.97
C SER A 81 -4.73 7.34 -2.68
N ARG A 82 -3.69 8.03 -2.22
CA ARG A 82 -3.71 8.83 -1.00
C ARG A 82 -3.60 10.30 -1.38
N GLU A 83 -4.57 11.09 -0.93
CA GLU A 83 -4.53 12.55 -0.99
C GLU A 83 -4.53 13.08 0.45
N ASN A 84 -3.35 13.45 0.97
CA ASN A 84 -3.16 13.81 2.38
C ASN A 84 -3.55 12.68 3.35
N ASN A 85 -4.72 12.76 3.97
CA ASN A 85 -5.29 11.74 4.85
C ASN A 85 -6.60 11.16 4.31
N ILE A 86 -6.91 11.43 3.04
CA ILE A 86 -8.08 10.92 2.35
C ILE A 86 -7.65 9.74 1.49
N LEU A 87 -8.28 8.58 1.71
CA LEU A 87 -8.15 7.44 0.81
C LEU A 87 -9.11 7.63 -0.36
N VAL A 88 -8.55 7.81 -1.56
CA VAL A 88 -9.33 7.95 -2.79
C VAL A 88 -9.36 6.61 -3.50
N ILE A 89 -10.58 6.12 -3.76
CA ILE A 89 -10.85 4.84 -4.41
C ILE A 89 -11.54 5.11 -5.73
N THR A 90 -10.79 4.99 -6.83
CA THR A 90 -11.31 5.17 -8.18
C THR A 90 -11.64 3.79 -8.77
N LEU A 91 -12.89 3.63 -9.21
CA LEU A 91 -13.42 2.35 -9.67
C LEU A 91 -13.93 2.47 -11.10
N ALA A 92 -13.68 1.43 -11.91
CA ALA A 92 -14.34 1.24 -13.19
C ALA A 92 -15.23 0.00 -13.12
N GLU A 93 -16.55 0.17 -13.21
CA GLU A 93 -17.50 -0.95 -13.22
C GLU A 93 -17.35 -1.79 -14.49
N ARG A 94 -17.63 -3.09 -14.37
CA ARG A 94 -17.72 -3.98 -15.54
C ARG A 94 -19.00 -3.65 -16.35
N PRO A 95 -18.96 -3.80 -17.69
CA PRO A 95 -20.13 -3.61 -18.55
C PRO A 95 -21.31 -4.52 -18.19
#